data_AF-A0A5Q8CJW4-F1
#
_entry.id   AF-A0A5Q8CJW4-F1
#
_cell.length_a   1.000
_cell.length_b   1.000
_cell.length_c   1.000
_cell.angle_alpha   90.00
_cell.angle_beta   90.00
_cell.angle_gamma   90.00
#
_symmetry.space_group_name_H-M   'P 1'
#
loop_
_entity.id
_entity.type
_entity.pdbx_description
1 polymer ?
#
loop_
_entity_poly.entity_id
_entity_poly.type
_entity_poly.pdbx_seq_one_letter_code
_entity_poly.pdbx_strand_id
1 'polypeptide(L)'
;MNKLSLTRRAFVTSASAFGLVGASGLALPYYSRANQRPAFTHGVQSGDVDATSGMVWTRTDRPARVMYEVSTTESFADAVRLAPLDTSPASDYTVKRLLTDLAADQDIFYRMTAADLSDINAVSEPIVGRFRTAPASKRDVRFAWSGDTAGQGWGIDETGMKTYSTIAKHTPDFFLHSGDTIYADGAMKDEVDLPGGGKWKNVVMIDGKRKVAETLDEYRDQWKYNMMDKHVLALSAICPTFYQWDDHEVVNNWSDSKDLTTDNRYTEKSIPVLAARAARAFHEMTTIRYEPSEPGRVYRKIAHGPLLDVFFLDMRSYRGPNGPDMEDTLTPKSRMLGEQQTQWLKRELANSKATWKIIAADMPLGLVVWNDAAKKAGAEAVSNGDNGTPKGRELEFADLLRYIKNAGITNTVWLTADVHYTAAHYYNPDKAQFQDFNPFWEFVSGPIHAGTFGPNDLDMTFGPELKFIKAPSAEQGQNLPPSAGLQFFGLVDISGATEQLTVRLMDRDDNELYNVTLDPVRSA
;
A
#
# COMPACT_ATOMS: atom_id res chain seq x y z
N MET A 1 -91.05 -42.47 -4.06
CA MET A 1 -90.31 -42.88 -2.86
C MET A 1 -88.85 -42.46 -3.01
N ASN A 2 -88.34 -41.74 -2.00
CA ASN A 2 -86.95 -41.56 -1.56
C ASN A 2 -85.92 -41.04 -2.58
N LYS A 3 -85.55 -39.74 -2.59
CA LYS A 3 -84.55 -39.08 -1.71
C LYS A 3 -83.31 -39.94 -1.42
N LEU A 4 -82.20 -39.63 -2.08
CA LEU A 4 -80.84 -39.98 -1.66
C LEU A 4 -80.06 -38.69 -1.35
N SER A 5 -79.54 -38.67 -0.12
CA SER A 5 -78.87 -37.57 0.56
C SER A 5 -77.40 -37.43 0.14
N LEU A 6 -76.99 -36.21 -0.24
CA LEU A 6 -75.58 -35.81 -0.35
C LEU A 6 -75.00 -35.58 1.05
N THR A 7 -73.99 -36.37 1.43
CA THR A 7 -73.21 -36.16 2.66
C THR A 7 -72.02 -35.24 2.41
N ARG A 8 -71.69 -34.40 3.40
CA ARG A 8 -70.68 -33.33 3.40
C ARG A 8 -69.21 -33.76 3.19
N ARG A 9 -68.93 -34.98 2.72
CA ARG A 9 -67.55 -35.51 2.55
C ARG A 9 -67.06 -35.62 1.10
N ALA A 10 -67.87 -35.22 0.11
CA ALA A 10 -67.52 -35.30 -1.31
C ALA A 10 -67.13 -33.95 -1.95
N PHE A 11 -66.85 -32.91 -1.16
CA PHE A 11 -66.59 -31.54 -1.66
C PHE A 11 -65.11 -31.09 -1.61
N VAL A 12 -64.16 -31.94 -1.20
CA VAL A 12 -62.74 -31.53 -1.01
C VAL A 12 -61.77 -32.20 -1.99
N THR A 13 -62.21 -33.05 -2.92
CA THR A 13 -61.32 -33.80 -3.82
C THR A 13 -61.47 -33.52 -5.32
N SER A 14 -62.08 -32.40 -5.71
CA SER A 14 -62.24 -32.06 -7.14
C SER A 14 -62.09 -30.56 -7.43
N ALA A 15 -60.93 -29.98 -7.08
CA ALA A 15 -60.52 -28.65 -7.52
C ALA A 15 -59.03 -28.59 -7.90
N SER A 16 -58.54 -29.63 -8.58
CA SER A 16 -57.18 -29.69 -9.12
C SER A 16 -57.19 -30.14 -10.57
N ALA A 17 -57.73 -29.29 -11.45
CA ALA A 17 -57.35 -29.17 -12.87
C ALA A 17 -58.30 -28.14 -13.53
N PHE A 18 -57.74 -27.29 -14.40
CA PHE A 18 -58.38 -26.24 -15.21
C PHE A 18 -58.57 -24.86 -14.58
N GLY A 19 -57.48 -24.08 -14.69
CA GLY A 19 -57.47 -22.63 -14.49
C GLY A 19 -56.12 -21.99 -14.82
N LEU A 20 -55.41 -22.50 -15.84
CA LEU A 20 -54.24 -21.81 -16.40
C LEU A 20 -54.75 -20.80 -17.45
N VAL A 21 -54.57 -19.52 -17.14
CA VAL A 21 -54.48 -18.31 -18.00
C VAL A 21 -55.09 -17.17 -17.17
N GLY A 22 -54.24 -16.55 -16.36
CA GLY A 22 -54.62 -15.46 -15.46
C GLY A 22 -53.39 -14.90 -14.75
N ALA A 23 -52.69 -14.00 -15.44
CA ALA A 23 -51.83 -12.95 -14.86
C ALA A 23 -51.04 -13.30 -13.58
N SER A 24 -50.16 -14.30 -13.66
CA SER A 24 -49.03 -14.41 -12.73
C SER A 24 -47.86 -13.61 -13.31
N GLY A 25 -47.81 -12.32 -12.99
CA GLY A 25 -46.53 -11.63 -12.93
C GLY A 25 -45.68 -12.39 -11.93
N LEU A 26 -44.76 -13.22 -12.43
CA LEU A 26 -43.81 -13.96 -11.61
C LEU A 26 -42.89 -12.93 -10.95
N ALA A 27 -43.30 -12.44 -9.78
CA ALA A 27 -42.38 -11.95 -8.78
C ALA A 27 -41.50 -13.15 -8.40
N LEU A 28 -40.38 -13.29 -9.11
CA LEU A 28 -39.31 -14.20 -8.71
C LEU A 28 -38.96 -13.84 -7.26
N PRO A 29 -38.94 -14.81 -6.33
CA PRO A 29 -38.56 -14.54 -4.95
C PRO A 29 -37.16 -13.89 -4.95
N TYR A 30 -36.96 -12.90 -4.08
CA TYR A 30 -35.73 -12.10 -3.92
C TYR A 30 -34.43 -12.94 -4.00
N TYR A 31 -34.48 -14.17 -3.48
CA TYR A 31 -33.39 -15.14 -3.52
C TYR A 31 -32.92 -15.56 -4.93
N SER A 32 -33.78 -15.50 -5.95
CA SER A 32 -33.42 -15.82 -7.34
C SER A 32 -32.68 -14.69 -8.07
N ARG A 33 -32.74 -13.45 -7.55
CA ARG A 33 -32.04 -12.28 -8.15
C ARG A 33 -30.70 -11.97 -7.49
N ALA A 34 -30.37 -12.57 -6.35
CA ALA A 34 -29.10 -12.33 -5.67
C ALA A 34 -27.89 -12.66 -6.58
N ASN A 35 -27.95 -13.77 -7.33
CA ASN A 35 -26.92 -14.15 -8.31
C ASN A 35 -26.91 -13.27 -9.59
N GLN A 36 -27.94 -12.46 -9.80
CA GLN A 36 -28.08 -11.58 -10.97
C GLN A 36 -27.53 -10.17 -10.72
N ARG A 37 -27.34 -9.76 -9.45
CA ARG A 37 -26.81 -8.44 -9.10
C ARG A 37 -25.29 -8.43 -9.15
N PRO A 38 -24.65 -7.33 -9.57
CA PRO A 38 -23.22 -7.15 -9.37
C PRO A 38 -22.86 -7.19 -7.88
N ALA A 39 -21.66 -7.65 -7.56
CA ALA A 39 -21.11 -7.66 -6.22
C ALA A 39 -19.80 -6.86 -6.17
N PHE A 40 -19.59 -6.13 -5.07
CA PHE A 40 -18.28 -5.55 -4.75
C PHE A 40 -17.42 -6.61 -4.06
N THR A 41 -16.33 -7.05 -4.70
CA THR A 41 -15.59 -8.25 -4.25
C THR A 41 -14.33 -7.94 -3.46
N HIS A 42 -13.80 -6.72 -3.57
CA HIS A 42 -12.52 -6.31 -2.97
C HIS A 42 -12.64 -5.01 -2.16
N GLY A 43 -13.85 -4.75 -1.67
CA GLY A 43 -14.10 -3.61 -0.78
C GLY A 43 -14.08 -2.26 -1.47
N VAL A 44 -13.77 -1.24 -0.66
CA VAL A 44 -13.54 0.13 -1.07
C VAL A 44 -12.25 0.62 -0.49
N GLN A 45 -11.65 1.59 -1.16
CA GLN A 45 -10.42 2.22 -0.70
C GLN A 45 -10.47 3.72 -0.98
N SER A 46 -9.71 4.48 -0.19
CA SER A 46 -9.40 5.88 -0.48
C SER A 46 -7.90 6.13 -0.42
N GLY A 47 -7.43 7.22 -1.02
CA GLY A 47 -6.01 7.60 -1.02
C GLY A 47 -5.80 8.93 -1.72
N ASP A 48 -4.55 9.40 -1.74
CA ASP A 48 -4.16 10.72 -2.25
C ASP A 48 -5.12 11.84 -1.79
N VAL A 49 -5.49 11.78 -0.51
CA VAL A 49 -6.37 12.73 0.15
C VAL A 49 -5.56 13.96 0.53
N ASP A 50 -6.02 15.13 0.07
CA ASP A 50 -5.49 16.43 0.45
C ASP A 50 -6.59 17.28 1.12
N ALA A 51 -6.36 18.60 1.24
CA ALA A 51 -7.30 19.49 1.92
C ALA A 51 -8.63 19.67 1.16
N THR A 52 -8.71 19.29 -0.11
CA THR A 52 -9.84 19.61 -0.99
C THR A 52 -10.30 18.45 -1.87
N SER A 53 -9.59 17.33 -1.84
CA SER A 53 -9.84 16.21 -2.73
C SER A 53 -9.37 14.89 -2.14
N GLY A 54 -9.83 13.79 -2.74
CA GLY A 54 -9.43 12.43 -2.38
C GLY A 54 -9.83 11.43 -3.45
N MET A 55 -8.98 10.44 -3.73
CA MET A 55 -9.30 9.36 -4.65
C MET A 55 -10.13 8.30 -3.94
N VAL A 56 -11.19 7.80 -4.58
CA VAL A 56 -11.94 6.62 -4.13
C VAL A 56 -11.90 5.53 -5.18
N TRP A 57 -11.86 4.27 -4.72
CA TRP A 57 -11.72 3.08 -5.56
C TRP A 57 -12.69 1.99 -5.12
N THR A 58 -13.17 1.20 -6.07
CA THR A 58 -13.80 -0.11 -5.82
C THR A 58 -13.66 -1.02 -7.04
N ARG A 59 -14.01 -2.30 -6.87
CA ARG A 59 -14.03 -3.31 -7.93
C ARG A 59 -15.30 -4.16 -7.86
N THR A 60 -15.94 -4.35 -9.01
CA THR A 60 -17.09 -5.27 -9.15
C THR A 60 -16.67 -6.65 -9.66
N ASP A 61 -17.57 -7.63 -9.59
CA ASP A 61 -17.36 -8.99 -10.12
C ASP A 61 -17.56 -9.10 -11.65
N ARG A 62 -18.20 -8.09 -12.26
CA ARG A 62 -18.62 -8.06 -13.68
C ARG A 62 -18.72 -6.62 -14.19
N PRO A 63 -18.95 -6.40 -15.51
CA PRO A 63 -19.27 -5.08 -16.04
C PRO A 63 -20.51 -4.50 -15.37
N ALA A 64 -20.38 -3.33 -14.76
CA ALA A 64 -21.45 -2.69 -14.01
C ALA A 64 -21.34 -1.17 -14.08
N ARG A 65 -22.48 -0.49 -14.00
CA ARG A 65 -22.55 0.94 -13.78
C ARG A 65 -22.48 1.24 -12.28
N VAL A 66 -21.41 1.89 -11.85
CA VAL A 66 -21.19 2.28 -10.45
C VAL A 66 -21.70 3.71 -10.24
N MET A 67 -22.70 3.84 -9.39
CA MET A 67 -23.29 5.11 -8.95
C MET A 67 -22.65 5.55 -7.65
N TYR A 68 -22.41 6.86 -7.50
CA TYR A 68 -21.65 7.44 -6.40
C TYR A 68 -22.48 8.47 -5.63
N GLU A 69 -22.44 8.38 -4.31
CA GLU A 69 -22.97 9.35 -3.37
C GLU A 69 -21.87 9.77 -2.40
N VAL A 70 -21.75 11.07 -2.13
CA VAL A 70 -20.76 11.64 -1.20
C VAL A 70 -21.48 12.51 -0.18
N SER A 71 -21.11 12.42 1.09
CA SER A 71 -21.79 13.07 2.19
C SER A 71 -20.79 13.47 3.27
N THR A 72 -21.08 14.53 4.02
CA THR A 72 -20.33 14.91 5.23
C THR A 72 -20.88 14.25 6.50
N THR A 73 -21.98 13.49 6.37
CA THR A 73 -22.61 12.74 7.46
C THR A 73 -22.79 11.27 7.08
N GLU A 74 -22.54 10.37 8.03
CA GLU A 74 -22.63 8.91 7.85
C GLU A 74 -24.02 8.42 7.41
N SER A 75 -25.09 9.14 7.74
CA SER A 75 -26.46 8.80 7.36
C SER A 75 -26.76 8.98 5.86
N PHE A 76 -25.90 9.69 5.13
CA PHE A 76 -26.14 10.12 3.74
C PHE A 76 -27.45 10.93 3.56
N ALA A 77 -27.91 11.64 4.59
CA ALA A 77 -29.16 12.41 4.54
C ALA A 77 -29.17 13.47 3.42
N ASP A 78 -28.05 14.19 3.26
CA ASP A 78 -27.87 15.26 2.26
C ASP A 78 -26.76 14.90 1.25
N ALA A 79 -26.73 13.64 0.83
CA ALA A 79 -25.68 13.16 -0.06
C ALA A 79 -25.73 13.80 -1.45
N VAL A 80 -24.57 14.23 -1.93
CA VAL A 80 -24.35 14.68 -3.31
C VAL A 80 -24.18 13.46 -4.21
N ARG A 81 -25.02 13.35 -5.23
CA ARG A 81 -24.87 12.34 -6.28
C ARG A 81 -23.89 12.81 -7.34
N LEU A 82 -22.97 11.94 -7.72
CA LEU A 82 -22.00 12.21 -8.76
C LEU A 82 -22.33 11.40 -10.01
N ALA A 83 -21.76 11.80 -11.16
CA ALA A 83 -21.91 11.06 -12.40
C ALA A 83 -21.42 9.61 -12.23
N PRO A 84 -22.14 8.59 -12.74
CA PRO A 84 -21.69 7.21 -12.61
C PRO A 84 -20.44 6.92 -13.47
N LEU A 85 -19.73 5.84 -13.13
CA LEU A 85 -18.63 5.28 -13.92
C LEU A 85 -18.91 3.81 -14.21
N ASP A 86 -18.56 3.34 -15.40
CA ASP A 86 -18.78 1.94 -15.80
C ASP A 86 -17.48 1.14 -15.57
N THR A 87 -17.60 -0.01 -14.91
CA THR A 87 -16.52 -0.99 -14.79
C THR A 87 -16.48 -1.87 -16.05
N SER A 88 -15.29 -2.30 -16.46
CA SER A 88 -15.13 -3.12 -17.67
C SER A 88 -14.04 -4.19 -17.50
N PRO A 89 -14.04 -5.25 -18.31
CA PRO A 89 -12.96 -6.25 -18.27
C PRO A 89 -11.58 -5.63 -18.53
N ALA A 90 -11.51 -4.53 -19.28
CA ALA A 90 -10.25 -3.87 -19.61
C ALA A 90 -9.52 -3.33 -18.38
N SER A 91 -10.25 -2.89 -17.34
CA SER A 91 -9.68 -2.41 -16.07
C SER A 91 -9.79 -3.44 -14.93
N ASP A 92 -10.00 -4.73 -15.25
CA ASP A 92 -10.35 -5.76 -14.26
C ASP A 92 -11.52 -5.34 -13.36
N TYR A 93 -12.50 -4.68 -13.96
CA TYR A 93 -13.71 -4.20 -13.30
C TYR A 93 -13.46 -3.22 -12.15
N THR A 94 -12.30 -2.56 -12.11
CA THR A 94 -12.04 -1.48 -11.17
C THR A 94 -12.56 -0.15 -11.71
N VAL A 95 -12.91 0.73 -10.79
CA VAL A 95 -13.21 2.14 -11.05
C VAL A 95 -12.51 3.01 -10.00
N LYS A 96 -11.99 4.14 -10.47
CA LYS A 96 -11.36 5.18 -9.64
C LYS A 96 -12.03 6.51 -9.90
N ARG A 97 -12.29 7.27 -8.84
CA ARG A 97 -12.87 8.60 -8.94
C ARG A 97 -12.15 9.57 -8.00
N LEU A 98 -11.63 10.67 -8.57
CA LEU A 98 -11.20 11.81 -7.78
C LEU A 98 -12.44 12.58 -7.31
N LEU A 99 -12.63 12.67 -6.01
CA LEU A 99 -13.57 13.59 -5.38
C LEU A 99 -12.87 14.95 -5.24
N THR A 100 -13.52 16.03 -5.64
CA THR A 100 -12.98 17.41 -5.61
C THR A 100 -13.92 18.34 -4.86
N ASP A 101 -13.47 19.59 -4.66
CA ASP A 101 -14.27 20.67 -4.05
C ASP A 101 -14.77 20.32 -2.65
N LEU A 102 -13.98 19.51 -1.92
CA LEU A 102 -14.27 19.10 -0.55
C LEU A 102 -13.83 20.20 0.42
N ALA A 103 -14.55 20.31 1.53
CA ALA A 103 -14.11 21.15 2.65
C ALA A 103 -12.88 20.51 3.32
N ALA A 104 -11.94 21.34 3.75
CA ALA A 104 -10.78 20.89 4.54
C ALA A 104 -11.21 20.48 5.96
N ASP A 105 -10.44 19.58 6.56
CA ASP A 105 -10.70 19.01 7.89
C ASP A 105 -12.13 18.48 8.07
N GLN A 106 -12.65 17.79 7.07
CA GLN A 106 -14.03 17.31 7.03
C GLN A 106 -14.03 15.79 6.88
N ASP A 107 -14.86 15.12 7.70
CA ASP A 107 -15.17 13.71 7.48
C ASP A 107 -16.05 13.60 6.23
N ILE A 108 -15.60 12.79 5.28
CA ILE A 108 -16.24 12.52 4.00
C ILE A 108 -16.60 11.03 3.96
N PHE A 109 -17.89 10.77 3.81
CA PHE A 109 -18.44 9.45 3.61
C PHE A 109 -18.82 9.31 2.14
N TYR A 110 -18.45 8.18 1.53
CA TYR A 110 -18.79 7.89 0.15
C TYR A 110 -19.46 6.51 0.05
N ARG A 111 -20.50 6.43 -0.77
CA ARG A 111 -21.30 5.23 -1.01
C ARG A 111 -21.32 4.91 -2.49
N MET A 112 -21.11 3.64 -2.81
CA MET A 112 -21.22 3.13 -4.16
C MET A 112 -22.29 2.05 -4.24
N THR A 113 -23.05 2.08 -5.32
CA THR A 113 -23.98 1.00 -5.72
C THR A 113 -23.69 0.64 -7.16
N ALA A 114 -23.80 -0.64 -7.52
CA ALA A 114 -23.51 -1.13 -8.86
C ALA A 114 -24.76 -1.73 -9.49
N ALA A 115 -25.07 -1.34 -10.73
CA ALA A 115 -26.14 -1.93 -11.52
C ALA A 115 -25.55 -2.67 -12.73
N ASP A 116 -26.08 -3.85 -13.06
CA ASP A 116 -25.61 -4.61 -14.22
C ASP A 116 -25.83 -3.80 -15.52
N LEU A 117 -24.83 -3.76 -16.41
CA LEU A 117 -24.95 -3.03 -17.68
C LEU A 117 -25.99 -3.65 -18.63
N SER A 118 -26.30 -4.94 -18.45
CA SER A 118 -27.31 -5.67 -19.22
C SER A 118 -28.70 -5.68 -18.57
N ASP A 119 -28.80 -5.43 -17.26
CA ASP A 119 -30.05 -5.23 -16.53
C ASP A 119 -29.87 -4.20 -15.41
N ILE A 120 -30.26 -2.95 -15.69
CA ILE A 120 -30.13 -1.85 -14.73
C ILE A 120 -30.99 -2.04 -13.45
N ASN A 121 -31.94 -2.98 -13.44
CA ASN A 121 -32.73 -3.30 -12.25
C ASN A 121 -32.01 -4.28 -11.31
N ALA A 122 -30.93 -4.92 -11.77
CA ALA A 122 -30.07 -5.77 -10.97
C ALA A 122 -29.03 -4.90 -10.25
N VAL A 123 -29.43 -4.32 -9.10
CA VAL A 123 -28.61 -3.40 -8.30
C VAL A 123 -28.01 -4.12 -7.08
N SER A 124 -26.73 -3.91 -6.82
CA SER A 124 -25.99 -4.43 -5.67
C SER A 124 -26.48 -3.87 -4.34
N GLU A 125 -26.08 -4.52 -3.24
CA GLU A 125 -26.06 -3.83 -1.95
C GLU A 125 -25.05 -2.67 -1.99
N PRO A 126 -25.29 -1.57 -1.25
CA PRO A 126 -24.35 -0.47 -1.20
C PRO A 126 -23.07 -0.88 -0.47
N ILE A 127 -21.94 -0.31 -0.90
CA ILE A 127 -20.70 -0.34 -0.16
C ILE A 127 -20.29 1.07 0.24
N VAL A 128 -19.74 1.23 1.44
CA VAL A 128 -19.46 2.53 2.05
C VAL A 128 -18.00 2.56 2.51
N GLY A 129 -17.35 3.70 2.28
CA GLY A 129 -16.08 4.03 2.92
C GLY A 129 -16.09 5.47 3.42
N ARG A 130 -15.04 5.83 4.14
CA ARG A 130 -14.85 7.19 4.65
C ARG A 130 -13.38 7.59 4.67
N PHE A 131 -13.15 8.90 4.67
CA PHE A 131 -11.87 9.51 4.99
C PHE A 131 -12.08 10.89 5.59
N ARG A 132 -11.03 11.50 6.15
CA ARG A 132 -11.01 12.90 6.55
C ARG A 132 -10.07 13.68 5.64
N THR A 133 -10.52 14.80 5.08
CA THR A 133 -9.64 15.68 4.30
C THR A 133 -8.55 16.29 5.18
N ALA A 134 -7.42 16.63 4.57
CA ALA A 134 -6.33 17.28 5.30
C ALA A 134 -6.78 18.63 5.90
N PRO A 135 -6.20 19.05 7.03
CA PRO A 135 -6.62 20.27 7.69
C PRO A 135 -6.07 21.53 7.01
N ALA A 136 -6.85 22.61 7.03
CA ALA A 136 -6.37 23.94 6.57
C ALA A 136 -5.62 24.73 7.66
N SER A 137 -5.78 24.34 8.93
CA SER A 137 -5.13 24.95 10.10
C SER A 137 -4.34 23.92 10.90
N LYS A 138 -3.52 24.37 11.84
CA LYS A 138 -2.80 23.46 12.75
C LYS A 138 -3.81 22.69 13.60
N ARG A 139 -3.68 21.37 13.60
CA ARG A 139 -4.32 20.42 14.52
C ARG A 139 -3.38 19.24 14.74
N ASP A 140 -3.68 18.40 15.71
CA ASP A 140 -2.95 17.14 15.86
C ASP A 140 -3.12 16.30 14.58
N VAL A 141 -2.01 15.74 14.08
CA VAL A 141 -1.98 14.85 12.93
C VAL A 141 -1.44 13.50 13.39
N ARG A 142 -2.07 12.41 12.96
CA ARG A 142 -1.58 11.06 13.22
C ARG A 142 -1.59 10.24 11.95
N PHE A 143 -0.50 9.57 11.62
CA PHE A 143 -0.47 8.62 10.51
C PHE A 143 0.40 7.42 10.85
N ALA A 144 0.12 6.29 10.19
CA ALA A 144 0.91 5.08 10.32
C ALA A 144 1.71 4.80 9.04
N TRP A 145 2.80 4.05 9.12
CA TRP A 145 3.51 3.56 7.94
C TRP A 145 4.02 2.13 8.12
N SER A 146 4.12 1.39 7.02
CA SER A 146 4.78 0.08 6.93
C SER A 146 4.97 -0.33 5.46
N GLY A 147 5.72 -1.40 5.20
CA GLY A 147 5.72 -2.14 3.93
C GLY A 147 5.50 -3.64 4.12
N ASP A 148 5.68 -4.40 3.03
CA ASP A 148 5.87 -5.86 3.02
C ASP A 148 4.65 -6.72 3.42
N THR A 149 3.76 -6.98 2.46
CA THR A 149 2.48 -7.68 2.66
C THR A 149 2.37 -8.97 1.84
N ALA A 150 2.17 -10.08 2.55
CA ALA A 150 1.97 -11.43 2.02
C ALA A 150 3.17 -11.98 1.22
N GLY A 151 4.38 -11.71 1.73
CA GLY A 151 5.65 -12.15 1.15
C GLY A 151 6.18 -13.49 1.68
N GLN A 152 7.16 -14.03 0.96
CA GLN A 152 7.97 -15.20 1.33
C GLN A 152 7.19 -16.48 1.73
N GLY A 153 5.94 -16.60 1.26
CA GLY A 153 5.07 -17.76 1.50
C GLY A 153 4.06 -17.58 2.63
N TRP A 154 4.05 -16.43 3.30
CA TRP A 154 3.17 -16.14 4.44
C TRP A 154 1.97 -15.30 4.03
N GLY A 155 0.94 -15.95 3.48
CA GLY A 155 -0.32 -15.32 3.08
C GLY A 155 -1.35 -15.24 4.21
N ILE A 156 -2.63 -15.33 3.88
CA ILE A 156 -3.73 -15.20 4.84
C ILE A 156 -3.90 -16.52 5.61
N ASP A 157 -3.66 -16.50 6.92
CA ASP A 157 -3.94 -17.60 7.85
C ASP A 157 -5.31 -17.45 8.54
N GLU A 158 -5.61 -18.31 9.52
CA GLU A 158 -6.85 -18.22 10.31
C GLU A 158 -7.00 -16.87 11.04
N THR A 159 -5.88 -16.27 11.45
CA THR A 159 -5.86 -14.94 12.07
C THR A 159 -6.12 -13.85 11.03
N GLY A 160 -5.60 -14.04 9.81
CA GLY A 160 -5.53 -13.04 8.76
C GLY A 160 -4.40 -12.03 9.00
N MET A 161 -4.37 -10.99 8.18
CA MET A 161 -3.39 -9.90 8.23
C MET A 161 -3.67 -8.91 9.37
N LYS A 162 -3.73 -9.42 10.61
CA LYS A 162 -4.13 -8.71 11.84
C LYS A 162 -3.44 -7.36 12.04
N THR A 163 -2.20 -7.16 11.60
CA THR A 163 -1.46 -5.90 11.80
C THR A 163 -2.22 -4.68 11.25
N TYR A 164 -2.95 -4.84 10.13
CA TYR A 164 -3.86 -3.79 9.61
C TYR A 164 -4.96 -3.41 10.60
N SER A 165 -5.53 -4.37 11.33
CA SER A 165 -6.52 -4.10 12.38
C SER A 165 -5.90 -3.46 13.63
N THR A 166 -4.64 -3.78 13.93
CA THR A 166 -3.89 -3.12 15.00
C THR A 166 -3.67 -1.64 14.65
N ILE A 167 -3.26 -1.33 13.42
CA ILE A 167 -3.14 0.05 12.92
C ILE A 167 -4.49 0.77 13.02
N ALA A 168 -5.60 0.12 12.65
CA ALA A 168 -6.93 0.72 12.68
C ALA A 168 -7.35 1.23 14.08
N LYS A 169 -6.86 0.61 15.17
CA LYS A 169 -7.14 1.05 16.56
C LYS A 169 -6.60 2.44 16.86
N HIS A 170 -5.55 2.86 16.16
CA HIS A 170 -4.92 4.17 16.36
C HIS A 170 -5.64 5.31 15.64
N THR A 171 -6.67 4.99 14.84
CA THR A 171 -7.45 5.93 14.02
C THR A 171 -6.58 6.94 13.26
N PRO A 172 -5.60 6.48 12.46
CA PRO A 172 -4.74 7.39 11.72
C PRO A 172 -5.53 8.20 10.66
N ASP A 173 -5.08 9.41 10.40
CA ASP A 173 -5.54 10.27 9.31
C ASP A 173 -5.31 9.62 7.94
N PHE A 174 -4.21 8.87 7.80
CA PHE A 174 -3.86 8.06 6.63
C PHE A 174 -2.82 6.98 7.00
N PHE A 175 -2.66 5.99 6.12
CA PHE A 175 -1.64 4.96 6.19
C PHE A 175 -0.70 5.07 4.99
N LEU A 176 0.60 5.17 5.23
CA LEU A 176 1.64 5.14 4.21
C LEU A 176 2.06 3.68 3.96
N HIS A 177 1.83 3.16 2.76
CA HIS A 177 2.34 1.85 2.36
C HIS A 177 3.61 2.03 1.52
N SER A 178 4.76 1.73 2.10
CA SER A 178 6.09 2.04 1.54
C SER A 178 6.61 0.99 0.54
N GLY A 179 5.73 0.41 -0.28
CA GLY A 179 6.08 -0.66 -1.20
C GLY A 179 5.88 -2.07 -0.66
N ASP A 180 6.14 -3.07 -1.50
CA ASP A 180 5.83 -4.48 -1.26
C ASP A 180 4.40 -4.70 -0.77
N THR A 181 3.48 -3.96 -1.37
CA THR A 181 2.04 -4.14 -1.16
C THR A 181 1.57 -5.49 -1.67
N ILE A 182 2.30 -6.08 -2.62
CA ILE A 182 2.11 -7.44 -3.11
C ILE A 182 3.46 -8.14 -3.31
N TYR A 183 3.43 -9.47 -3.41
CA TYR A 183 4.57 -10.27 -3.86
C TYR A 183 4.22 -11.05 -5.12
N ALA A 184 4.65 -10.51 -6.27
CA ALA A 184 4.37 -11.07 -7.60
C ALA A 184 5.28 -12.23 -8.00
N ASP A 185 6.31 -12.50 -7.24
CA ASP A 185 7.48 -13.27 -7.65
C ASP A 185 7.85 -14.39 -6.66
N GLY A 186 7.02 -14.57 -5.65
CA GLY A 186 7.09 -15.64 -4.65
C GLY A 186 5.87 -16.55 -4.72
N ALA A 187 6.05 -17.77 -5.24
CA ALA A 187 5.01 -18.79 -5.21
C ALA A 187 4.70 -19.22 -3.77
N MET A 188 3.42 -19.19 -3.40
CA MET A 188 2.95 -19.63 -2.09
C MET A 188 2.42 -21.08 -2.15
N LYS A 189 2.55 -21.77 -1.02
CA LYS A 189 2.04 -23.13 -0.81
C LYS A 189 0.86 -23.09 0.16
N ASP A 190 -0.04 -24.05 0.09
CA ASP A 190 -1.15 -24.17 1.04
C ASP A 190 -0.66 -24.32 2.48
N GLU A 191 0.42 -25.09 2.66
CA GLU A 191 1.06 -25.30 3.95
C GLU A 191 2.58 -25.13 3.85
N VAL A 192 3.17 -24.57 4.90
CA VAL A 192 4.62 -24.45 5.07
C VAL A 192 5.00 -25.00 6.43
N ASP A 193 5.95 -25.94 6.47
CA ASP A 193 6.44 -26.52 7.72
C ASP A 193 7.27 -25.47 8.48
N LEU A 194 7.01 -25.33 9.78
CA LEU A 194 7.67 -24.32 10.61
C LEU A 194 8.90 -24.90 11.33
N PRO A 195 9.98 -24.11 11.50
CA PRO A 195 11.08 -24.46 12.40
C PRO A 195 10.53 -24.73 13.82
N GLY A 196 10.92 -25.86 14.42
CA GLY A 196 10.43 -26.25 15.76
C GLY A 196 9.10 -27.03 15.78
N GLY A 197 8.50 -27.28 14.61
CA GLY A 197 7.30 -28.09 14.46
C GLY A 197 6.01 -27.27 14.28
N GLY A 198 4.98 -27.93 13.75
CA GLY A 198 3.75 -27.27 13.33
C GLY A 198 3.82 -26.77 11.88
N LYS A 199 2.73 -26.15 11.43
CA LYS A 199 2.59 -25.67 10.05
C LYS A 199 1.90 -24.32 10.01
N TRP A 200 2.39 -23.45 9.14
CA TRP A 200 1.60 -22.34 8.64
C TRP A 200 0.62 -22.84 7.61
N LYS A 201 -0.62 -22.36 7.65
CA LYS A 201 -1.65 -22.69 6.68
C LYS A 201 -2.18 -21.42 6.04
N ASN A 202 -1.97 -21.30 4.73
CA ASN A 202 -2.61 -20.27 3.93
C ASN A 202 -4.06 -20.71 3.67
N VAL A 203 -4.99 -20.25 4.51
CA VAL A 203 -6.41 -20.67 4.45
C VAL A 203 -7.15 -20.04 3.28
N VAL A 204 -6.60 -18.94 2.73
CA VAL A 204 -6.99 -18.40 1.43
C VAL A 204 -5.84 -18.62 0.47
N MET A 205 -6.14 -19.28 -0.65
CA MET A 205 -5.21 -19.50 -1.76
C MET A 205 -5.96 -19.37 -3.08
N ILE A 206 -5.32 -18.73 -4.05
CA ILE A 206 -5.79 -18.61 -5.44
C ILE A 206 -4.68 -19.06 -6.39
N ASP A 207 -5.04 -19.47 -7.61
CA ASP A 207 -4.08 -19.99 -8.58
C ASP A 207 -2.98 -18.98 -8.91
N GLY A 208 -3.32 -17.68 -9.00
CA GLY A 208 -2.36 -16.60 -9.22
C GLY A 208 -1.25 -16.52 -8.16
N LYS A 209 -1.46 -17.03 -6.93
CA LYS A 209 -0.43 -17.07 -5.88
C LYS A 209 0.45 -18.32 -5.92
N ARG A 210 0.16 -19.30 -6.77
CA ARG A 210 0.89 -20.59 -6.81
C ARG A 210 2.12 -20.59 -7.71
N LYS A 211 2.34 -19.50 -8.43
CA LYS A 211 3.53 -19.27 -9.26
C LYS A 211 3.90 -17.79 -9.29
N VAL A 212 4.99 -17.47 -9.96
CA VAL A 212 5.35 -16.08 -10.28
C VAL A 212 4.36 -15.50 -11.30
N ALA A 213 4.08 -14.20 -11.20
CA ALA A 213 3.23 -13.47 -12.11
C ALA A 213 4.01 -13.06 -13.35
N GLU A 214 3.44 -13.32 -14.51
CA GLU A 214 4.04 -13.00 -15.80
C GLU A 214 3.06 -12.24 -16.68
N THR A 215 1.77 -12.56 -16.59
CA THR A 215 0.68 -11.91 -17.32
C THR A 215 0.03 -10.81 -16.49
N LEU A 216 -0.66 -9.88 -17.16
CA LEU A 216 -1.39 -8.81 -16.47
C LEU A 216 -2.42 -9.35 -15.48
N ASP A 217 -3.14 -10.41 -15.83
CA ASP A 217 -4.15 -11.00 -14.94
C ASP A 217 -3.51 -11.67 -13.71
N GLU A 218 -2.33 -12.28 -13.88
CA GLU A 218 -1.57 -12.83 -12.75
C GLU A 218 -1.05 -11.73 -11.82
N TYR A 219 -0.63 -10.57 -12.35
CA TYR A 219 -0.29 -9.41 -11.54
C TYR A 219 -1.52 -8.87 -10.81
N ARG A 220 -2.67 -8.76 -11.48
CA ARG A 220 -3.95 -8.35 -10.84
C ARG A 220 -4.36 -9.32 -9.73
N ASP A 221 -4.12 -10.62 -9.90
CA ASP A 221 -4.40 -11.63 -8.86
C ASP A 221 -3.60 -11.39 -7.58
N GLN A 222 -2.35 -10.91 -7.68
CA GLN A 222 -1.56 -10.56 -6.49
C GLN A 222 -2.22 -9.47 -5.65
N TRP A 223 -2.72 -8.42 -6.31
CA TRP A 223 -3.43 -7.31 -5.66
C TRP A 223 -4.75 -7.77 -5.03
N LYS A 224 -5.55 -8.49 -5.82
CA LYS A 224 -6.84 -9.03 -5.36
C LYS A 224 -6.67 -9.93 -4.14
N TYR A 225 -5.61 -10.75 -4.10
CA TYR A 225 -5.35 -11.66 -2.99
C TYR A 225 -5.31 -10.95 -1.63
N ASN A 226 -4.54 -9.86 -1.52
CA ASN A 226 -4.44 -9.12 -0.26
C ASN A 226 -5.77 -8.47 0.13
N MET A 227 -6.59 -8.08 -0.86
CA MET A 227 -7.94 -7.56 -0.66
C MET A 227 -9.00 -8.65 -0.39
N MET A 228 -8.61 -9.92 -0.23
CA MET A 228 -9.48 -10.97 0.32
C MET A 228 -9.38 -11.06 1.84
N ASP A 229 -8.39 -10.40 2.46
CA ASP A 229 -8.25 -10.36 3.91
C ASP A 229 -9.20 -9.35 4.55
N LYS A 230 -9.89 -9.80 5.61
CA LYS A 230 -10.88 -8.97 6.32
C LYS A 230 -10.28 -7.73 7.01
N HIS A 231 -9.02 -7.80 7.46
CA HIS A 231 -8.35 -6.69 8.14
C HIS A 231 -7.89 -5.63 7.15
N VAL A 232 -7.39 -6.06 5.99
CA VAL A 232 -7.05 -5.17 4.86
C VAL A 232 -8.31 -4.41 4.40
N LEU A 233 -9.41 -5.14 4.18
CA LEU A 233 -10.70 -4.55 3.79
C LEU A 233 -11.22 -3.56 4.85
N ALA A 234 -11.13 -3.93 6.13
CA ALA A 234 -11.60 -3.09 7.23
C ALA A 234 -10.82 -1.77 7.35
N LEU A 235 -9.48 -1.82 7.29
CA LEU A 235 -8.67 -0.59 7.33
C LEU A 235 -8.93 0.27 6.10
N SER A 236 -8.94 -0.32 4.90
CA SER A 236 -9.10 0.41 3.63
C SER A 236 -10.43 1.18 3.54
N ALA A 237 -11.47 0.68 4.22
CA ALA A 237 -12.78 1.34 4.24
C ALA A 237 -12.83 2.61 5.11
N ILE A 238 -11.88 2.80 6.02
CA ILE A 238 -11.92 3.91 7.00
C ILE A 238 -10.66 4.77 7.05
N CYS A 239 -9.57 4.33 6.43
CA CYS A 239 -8.27 4.99 6.44
C CYS A 239 -7.78 5.11 5.00
N PRO A 240 -7.48 6.33 4.51
CA PRO A 240 -6.78 6.51 3.24
C PRO A 240 -5.44 5.80 3.23
N THR A 241 -5.17 5.02 2.20
CA THR A 241 -3.84 4.45 1.98
C THR A 241 -3.11 5.27 0.92
N PHE A 242 -1.94 5.79 1.27
CA PHE A 242 -1.04 6.46 0.34
C PHE A 242 0.02 5.46 -0.10
N TYR A 243 -0.13 4.97 -1.33
CA TYR A 243 0.72 3.93 -1.87
C TYR A 243 2.03 4.50 -2.46
N GLN A 244 3.09 3.76 -2.20
CA GLN A 244 4.37 3.69 -2.92
C GLN A 244 4.54 2.23 -3.40
N TRP A 245 5.42 2.00 -4.37
CA TRP A 245 5.84 0.65 -4.74
C TRP A 245 7.31 0.42 -4.43
N ASP A 246 7.69 -0.84 -4.43
CA ASP A 246 9.06 -1.31 -4.38
C ASP A 246 9.25 -2.38 -5.48
N ASP A 247 10.16 -3.34 -5.31
CA ASP A 247 10.50 -4.34 -6.30
C ASP A 247 9.47 -5.46 -6.42
N HIS A 248 8.87 -5.94 -5.33
CA HIS A 248 8.01 -7.13 -5.38
C HIS A 248 6.66 -6.91 -6.05
N GLU A 249 6.30 -5.65 -6.33
CA GLU A 249 5.26 -5.31 -7.31
C GLU A 249 5.56 -5.84 -8.72
N VAL A 250 6.84 -5.98 -9.08
CA VAL A 250 7.31 -6.46 -10.39
C VAL A 250 8.01 -7.80 -10.26
N VAL A 251 9.18 -7.83 -9.61
CA VAL A 251 10.06 -8.97 -9.35
C VAL A 251 11.16 -8.56 -8.36
N ASN A 252 11.54 -9.43 -7.41
CA ASN A 252 12.60 -9.18 -6.44
C ASN A 252 13.85 -8.56 -7.08
N ASN A 253 14.37 -7.52 -6.46
CA ASN A 253 15.47 -6.66 -6.86
C ASN A 253 15.29 -6.09 -8.27
N TRP A 254 14.10 -5.56 -8.57
CA TRP A 254 13.79 -5.02 -9.88
C TRP A 254 14.69 -3.82 -10.21
N SER A 255 15.40 -3.97 -11.33
CA SER A 255 16.05 -2.92 -12.11
C SER A 255 15.99 -3.32 -13.59
N ASP A 256 16.32 -2.39 -14.49
CA ASP A 256 16.43 -2.67 -15.93
C ASP A 256 17.44 -3.80 -16.25
N SER A 257 18.42 -3.99 -15.36
CA SER A 257 19.50 -4.99 -15.47
C SER A 257 19.17 -6.38 -14.94
N LYS A 258 17.97 -6.58 -14.37
CA LYS A 258 17.58 -7.87 -13.81
C LYS A 258 17.62 -8.96 -14.88
N ASP A 259 18.32 -10.07 -14.57
CA ASP A 259 18.45 -11.21 -15.47
C ASP A 259 17.65 -12.41 -14.96
N LEU A 260 16.62 -12.82 -15.72
CA LEU A 260 15.79 -13.99 -15.43
C LEU A 260 16.13 -15.20 -16.31
N THR A 261 17.16 -15.14 -17.16
CA THR A 261 17.49 -16.20 -18.13
C THR A 261 17.69 -17.56 -17.48
N THR A 262 18.28 -17.59 -16.28
CA THR A 262 18.54 -18.82 -15.51
C THR A 262 17.45 -19.16 -14.50
N ASP A 263 16.46 -18.29 -14.31
CA ASP A 263 15.36 -18.51 -13.38
C ASP A 263 14.22 -19.29 -14.06
N ASN A 264 14.20 -20.60 -13.85
CA ASN A 264 13.21 -21.51 -14.46
C ASN A 264 11.78 -21.30 -13.96
N ARG A 265 11.55 -20.45 -12.95
CA ARG A 265 10.19 -20.08 -12.52
C ARG A 265 9.48 -19.22 -13.57
N TYR A 266 10.24 -18.47 -14.36
CA TYR A 266 9.74 -17.55 -15.38
C TYR A 266 9.87 -18.14 -16.77
N THR A 267 8.81 -18.04 -17.57
CA THR A 267 8.82 -18.25 -19.01
C THR A 267 9.04 -16.95 -19.77
N GLU A 268 8.44 -15.84 -19.32
CA GLU A 268 8.72 -14.49 -19.78
C GLU A 268 10.02 -13.99 -19.13
N LYS A 269 11.00 -13.62 -19.95
CA LYS A 269 12.33 -13.19 -19.48
C LYS A 269 12.53 -11.68 -19.60
N SER A 270 11.64 -10.98 -20.28
CA SER A 270 11.74 -9.55 -20.55
C SER A 270 11.25 -8.74 -19.35
N ILE A 271 12.19 -8.13 -18.63
CA ILE A 271 11.89 -7.22 -17.52
C ILE A 271 10.98 -6.05 -17.94
N PRO A 272 11.21 -5.37 -19.07
CA PRO A 272 10.31 -4.29 -19.49
C PRO A 272 8.86 -4.76 -19.71
N VAL A 273 8.64 -6.00 -20.15
CA VAL A 273 7.30 -6.56 -20.34
C VAL A 273 6.64 -6.84 -18.99
N LEU A 274 7.36 -7.44 -18.06
CA LEU A 274 6.90 -7.69 -16.69
C LEU A 274 6.57 -6.37 -15.98
N ALA A 275 7.48 -5.40 -16.01
CA ALA A 275 7.30 -4.08 -15.43
C ALA A 275 6.09 -3.33 -16.01
N ALA A 276 5.87 -3.38 -17.33
CA ALA A 276 4.71 -2.73 -17.95
C ALA A 276 3.38 -3.36 -17.51
N ARG A 277 3.33 -4.69 -17.33
CA ARG A 277 2.14 -5.40 -16.84
C ARG A 277 1.89 -5.11 -15.36
N ALA A 278 2.95 -5.17 -14.55
CA ALA A 278 2.94 -4.85 -13.13
C ALA A 278 2.48 -3.41 -12.87
N ALA A 279 3.07 -2.43 -13.56
CA ALA A 279 2.72 -1.01 -13.44
C ALA A 279 1.25 -0.77 -13.78
N ARG A 280 0.72 -1.43 -14.81
CA ARG A 280 -0.71 -1.35 -15.11
C ARG A 280 -1.57 -1.90 -13.97
N ALA A 281 -1.23 -3.07 -13.43
CA ALA A 281 -1.97 -3.64 -12.30
C ALA A 281 -1.88 -2.74 -11.05
N PHE A 282 -0.69 -2.24 -10.71
CA PHE A 282 -0.47 -1.30 -9.61
C PHE A 282 -1.36 -0.05 -9.74
N HIS A 283 -1.38 0.59 -10.91
CA HIS A 283 -2.22 1.77 -11.12
C HIS A 283 -3.73 1.45 -11.21
N GLU A 284 -4.12 0.25 -11.66
CA GLU A 284 -5.53 -0.17 -11.65
C GLU A 284 -6.05 -0.46 -10.23
N MET A 285 -5.18 -0.91 -9.32
CA MET A 285 -5.52 -1.44 -7.99
C MET A 285 -5.25 -0.48 -6.84
N THR A 286 -4.54 0.63 -7.08
CA THR A 286 -4.24 1.64 -6.06
C THR A 286 -5.02 2.94 -6.26
N THR A 287 -5.13 3.71 -5.19
CA THR A 287 -5.80 5.02 -5.12
C THR A 287 -4.88 6.19 -5.48
N ILE A 288 -3.78 5.93 -6.20
CA ILE A 288 -2.88 6.99 -6.69
C ILE A 288 -3.59 7.83 -7.76
N ARG A 289 -3.44 9.15 -7.64
CA ARG A 289 -3.96 10.13 -8.58
C ARG A 289 -3.24 10.02 -9.92
N TYR A 290 -3.99 10.16 -11.00
CA TYR A 290 -3.43 10.19 -12.34
C TYR A 290 -2.68 11.52 -12.57
N GLU A 291 -1.43 11.43 -13.02
CA GLU A 291 -0.62 12.57 -13.49
C GLU A 291 -0.60 12.58 -15.03
N PRO A 292 -1.36 13.46 -15.70
CA PRO A 292 -1.41 13.48 -17.15
C PRO A 292 -0.07 13.79 -17.82
N SER A 293 0.82 14.56 -17.17
CA SER A 293 2.12 14.89 -17.77
C SER A 293 3.10 13.71 -17.80
N GLU A 294 2.88 12.73 -16.92
CA GLU A 294 3.70 11.52 -16.80
C GLU A 294 2.79 10.34 -16.38
N PRO A 295 2.05 9.74 -17.33
CA PRO A 295 1.15 8.64 -17.04
C PRO A 295 1.89 7.47 -16.37
N GLY A 296 1.40 7.05 -15.20
CA GLY A 296 2.02 5.97 -14.43
C GLY A 296 3.05 6.43 -13.40
N ARG A 297 3.25 7.74 -13.23
CA ARG A 297 4.13 8.30 -12.21
C ARG A 297 3.69 7.91 -10.80
N VAL A 298 4.67 7.53 -9.96
CA VAL A 298 4.48 7.18 -8.54
C VAL A 298 4.94 8.31 -7.61
N TYR A 299 6.12 8.88 -7.87
CA TYR A 299 6.69 9.94 -7.04
C TYR A 299 5.84 11.22 -7.09
N ARG A 300 5.45 11.73 -5.93
CA ARG A 300 4.52 12.87 -5.80
C ARG A 300 4.61 13.50 -4.43
N LYS A 301 3.98 14.67 -4.26
CA LYS A 301 3.89 15.38 -2.99
C LYS A 301 2.42 15.43 -2.57
N ILE A 302 2.14 15.09 -1.32
CA ILE A 302 0.82 15.25 -0.71
C ILE A 302 0.95 16.20 0.48
N ALA A 303 0.26 17.33 0.41
CA ALA A 303 0.23 18.31 1.49
C ALA A 303 -0.86 17.97 2.49
N HIS A 304 -0.51 17.83 3.77
CA HIS A 304 -1.43 17.52 4.86
C HIS A 304 -1.52 18.68 5.86
N GLY A 305 -1.98 19.82 5.35
CA GLY A 305 -2.09 21.06 6.12
C GLY A 305 -0.76 21.74 6.42
N PRO A 306 -0.73 22.69 7.37
CA PRO A 306 0.46 23.50 7.63
C PRO A 306 1.58 22.75 8.38
N LEU A 307 1.31 21.57 8.94
CA LEU A 307 2.30 20.83 9.74
C LEU A 307 3.10 19.81 8.95
N LEU A 308 2.55 19.29 7.85
CA LEU A 308 3.08 18.11 7.21
C LEU A 308 2.98 18.21 5.68
N ASP A 309 4.11 18.02 5.02
CA ASP A 309 4.18 17.62 3.61
C ASP A 309 4.83 16.23 3.54
N VAL A 310 4.22 15.31 2.76
CA VAL A 310 4.79 13.99 2.48
C VAL A 310 5.28 13.94 1.03
N PHE A 311 6.55 13.57 0.85
CA PHE A 311 7.24 13.45 -0.44
C PHE A 311 7.47 11.97 -0.72
N PHE A 312 6.72 11.43 -1.67
CA PHE A 312 6.84 10.05 -2.11
C PHE A 312 7.93 9.98 -3.17
N LEU A 313 8.90 9.08 -2.96
CA LEU A 313 9.89 8.75 -3.96
C LEU A 313 9.42 7.56 -4.80
N ASP A 314 10.06 7.39 -5.93
CA ASP A 314 10.11 6.16 -6.71
C ASP A 314 11.60 5.83 -6.87
N MET A 315 12.09 4.81 -6.17
CA MET A 315 13.49 4.39 -6.25
C MET A 315 13.66 3.13 -7.13
N ARG A 316 12.66 2.86 -8.00
CA ARG A 316 12.62 1.70 -8.89
C ARG A 316 12.62 2.05 -10.36
N SER A 317 11.73 2.94 -10.80
CA SER A 317 11.51 3.20 -12.23
C SER A 317 12.69 3.83 -12.96
N TYR A 318 13.47 4.63 -12.24
CA TYR A 318 14.47 5.54 -12.82
C TYR A 318 15.91 5.21 -12.43
N ARG A 319 16.11 4.12 -11.67
CA ARG A 319 17.41 3.70 -11.14
C ARG A 319 18.30 3.11 -12.23
N GLY A 320 19.60 3.17 -11.99
CA GLY A 320 20.59 2.40 -12.71
C GLY A 320 20.65 0.93 -12.28
N PRO A 321 21.53 0.13 -12.92
CA PRO A 321 21.61 -1.31 -12.72
C PRO A 321 22.05 -1.68 -11.29
N ASN A 322 21.74 -2.89 -10.85
CA ASN A 322 22.20 -3.46 -9.56
C ASN A 322 23.61 -4.03 -9.65
N GLY A 323 24.54 -3.17 -10.09
CA GLY A 323 25.95 -3.49 -10.26
C GLY A 323 26.76 -3.33 -8.97
N PRO A 324 28.10 -3.36 -9.07
CA PRO A 324 29.00 -3.13 -7.93
C PRO A 324 28.79 -1.79 -7.19
N ASP A 325 28.22 -0.79 -7.87
CA ASP A 325 27.90 0.54 -7.31
C ASP A 325 29.11 1.31 -6.75
N MET A 326 30.20 1.31 -7.52
CA MET A 326 31.50 1.86 -7.13
C MET A 326 31.97 3.01 -8.04
N GLU A 327 31.07 3.61 -8.83
CA GLU A 327 31.40 4.74 -9.69
C GLU A 327 31.84 5.96 -8.87
N ASP A 328 32.98 6.57 -9.20
CA ASP A 328 33.47 7.79 -8.52
C ASP A 328 32.78 9.08 -9.03
N THR A 329 31.90 8.97 -10.03
CA THR A 329 31.18 10.11 -10.61
C THR A 329 29.73 9.77 -10.86
N LEU A 330 28.86 10.78 -10.76
CA LEU A 330 27.43 10.62 -10.95
C LEU A 330 27.13 10.48 -12.44
N THR A 331 26.68 9.30 -12.83
CA THR A 331 26.32 8.91 -14.21
C THR A 331 24.91 8.31 -14.18
N PRO A 332 24.24 8.10 -15.34
CA PRO A 332 22.96 7.40 -15.35
C PRO A 332 22.97 6.03 -14.66
N LYS A 333 24.13 5.34 -14.59
CA LYS A 333 24.25 4.03 -13.91
C LYS A 333 24.28 4.13 -12.38
N SER A 334 24.72 5.26 -11.86
CA SER A 334 24.80 5.56 -10.42
C SER A 334 23.63 6.43 -9.94
N ARG A 335 22.51 6.42 -10.67
CA ARG A 335 21.25 7.06 -10.24
C ARG A 335 20.37 6.05 -9.52
N MET A 336 19.63 6.52 -8.53
CA MET A 336 18.55 5.79 -7.89
C MET A 336 17.19 6.43 -8.20
N LEU A 337 17.09 7.75 -8.04
CA LEU A 337 15.87 8.52 -8.32
C LEU A 337 15.81 8.97 -9.78
N GLY A 338 16.96 9.06 -10.43
CA GLY A 338 17.07 9.70 -11.75
C GLY A 338 17.05 11.23 -11.66
N GLU A 339 17.49 11.87 -12.73
CA GLU A 339 17.72 13.32 -12.72
C GLU A 339 16.43 14.13 -12.51
N GLN A 340 15.34 13.76 -13.20
CA GLN A 340 14.10 14.53 -13.17
C GLN A 340 13.44 14.51 -11.79
N GLN A 341 13.37 13.34 -11.16
CA GLN A 341 12.83 13.19 -9.80
C GLN A 341 13.73 13.88 -8.76
N THR A 342 15.06 13.77 -8.88
CA THR A 342 15.98 14.49 -7.99
C THR A 342 15.77 16.01 -8.07
N GLN A 343 15.63 16.57 -9.27
CA GLN A 343 15.34 18.00 -9.44
C GLN A 343 13.94 18.38 -8.95
N TRP A 344 12.95 17.53 -9.18
CA TRP A 344 11.61 17.70 -8.62
C TRP A 344 11.65 17.74 -7.09
N LEU A 345 12.32 16.79 -6.44
CA LEU A 345 12.39 16.70 -4.98
C LEU A 345 13.06 17.93 -4.36
N LYS A 346 14.20 18.35 -4.92
CA LYS A 346 14.90 19.57 -4.50
C LYS A 346 13.97 20.79 -4.56
N ARG A 347 13.25 20.96 -5.67
CA ARG A 347 12.29 22.06 -5.85
C ARG A 347 11.12 21.98 -4.88
N GLU A 348 10.49 20.82 -4.73
CA GLU A 348 9.31 20.67 -3.87
C GLU A 348 9.65 20.83 -2.38
N LEU A 349 10.82 20.36 -1.95
CA LEU A 349 11.32 20.59 -0.59
C LEU A 349 11.59 22.08 -0.33
N ALA A 350 12.22 22.78 -1.28
CA ALA A 350 12.47 24.22 -1.17
C ALA A 350 11.17 25.05 -1.16
N ASN A 351 10.13 24.59 -1.85
CA ASN A 351 8.82 25.25 -1.90
C ASN A 351 7.93 24.90 -0.69
N SER A 352 8.27 23.89 0.09
CA SER A 352 7.48 23.44 1.24
C SER A 352 7.50 24.47 2.37
N LYS A 353 6.31 24.80 2.85
CA LYS A 353 6.09 25.65 4.02
C LYS A 353 5.60 24.87 5.24
N ALA A 354 5.44 23.55 5.11
CA ALA A 354 5.02 22.69 6.20
C ALA A 354 6.10 22.63 7.29
N THR A 355 5.70 22.49 8.55
CA THR A 355 6.67 22.34 9.66
C THR A 355 7.57 21.13 9.42
N TRP A 356 7.00 19.96 9.12
CA TRP A 356 7.71 18.72 8.85
C TRP A 356 7.63 18.31 7.38
N LYS A 357 8.75 17.82 6.86
CA LYS A 357 8.85 17.20 5.53
C LYS A 357 9.17 15.72 5.70
N ILE A 358 8.18 14.87 5.50
CA ILE A 358 8.37 13.42 5.52
C ILE A 358 8.79 12.97 4.13
N ILE A 359 9.95 12.35 4.00
CA ILE A 359 10.42 11.74 2.75
C ILE A 359 10.14 10.24 2.86
N ALA A 360 9.12 9.78 2.14
CA ALA A 360 8.76 8.38 2.03
C ALA A 360 9.62 7.74 0.93
N ALA A 361 10.54 6.88 1.34
CA ALA A 361 11.48 6.19 0.47
C ALA A 361 11.21 4.68 0.58
N ASP A 362 11.12 3.99 -0.55
CA ASP A 362 10.82 2.56 -0.57
C ASP A 362 11.97 1.75 0.07
N MET A 363 13.22 2.14 -0.18
CA MET A 363 14.41 1.52 0.42
C MET A 363 15.19 2.45 1.38
N PRO A 364 15.97 1.87 2.32
CA PRO A 364 16.84 2.62 3.24
C PRO A 364 18.07 3.26 2.59
N LEU A 365 18.60 4.31 3.24
CA LEU A 365 19.76 5.06 2.76
C LEU A 365 21.09 4.42 3.18
N GLY A 366 21.24 4.13 4.47
CA GLY A 366 22.49 3.71 5.12
C GLY A 366 22.57 2.22 5.44
N LEU A 367 21.58 1.44 5.03
CA LEU A 367 21.58 -0.02 5.20
C LEU A 367 22.12 -0.68 3.93
N VAL A 368 23.06 -1.62 4.12
CA VAL A 368 23.59 -2.43 3.04
C VAL A 368 22.55 -3.49 2.67
N VAL A 369 21.98 -3.36 1.47
CA VAL A 369 21.06 -4.34 0.88
C VAL A 369 21.73 -4.90 -0.36
N TRP A 370 21.98 -6.21 -0.37
CA TRP A 370 22.72 -6.88 -1.43
C TRP A 370 21.77 -7.35 -2.54
N ASN A 371 22.14 -7.09 -3.80
CA ASN A 371 21.39 -7.63 -4.94
C ASN A 371 21.50 -9.16 -5.01
N ASP A 372 22.68 -9.72 -4.68
CA ASP A 372 22.88 -11.14 -4.41
C ASP A 372 23.39 -11.31 -2.97
N ALA A 373 22.45 -11.50 -2.04
CA ALA A 373 22.76 -11.64 -0.61
C ALA A 373 23.66 -12.85 -0.30
N ALA A 374 23.53 -13.94 -1.06
CA ALA A 374 24.35 -15.14 -0.85
C ALA A 374 25.82 -14.89 -1.21
N LYS A 375 26.07 -14.10 -2.25
CA LYS A 375 27.43 -13.72 -2.66
C LYS A 375 27.92 -12.40 -2.06
N LYS A 376 27.06 -11.68 -1.34
CA LYS A 376 27.30 -10.29 -0.91
C LYS A 376 27.80 -9.43 -2.07
N ALA A 377 27.04 -9.44 -3.17
CA ALA A 377 27.45 -8.80 -4.41
C ALA A 377 26.35 -7.90 -4.98
N GLY A 378 26.77 -6.72 -5.45
CA GLY A 378 25.93 -5.69 -6.04
C GLY A 378 25.04 -4.96 -5.03
N ALA A 379 24.73 -3.70 -5.31
CA ALA A 379 23.89 -2.89 -4.45
C ALA A 379 22.43 -2.94 -4.87
N GLU A 380 21.56 -3.18 -3.89
CA GLU A 380 20.10 -3.13 -4.06
C GLU A 380 19.51 -1.81 -3.54
N ALA A 381 19.99 -1.30 -2.42
CA ALA A 381 19.57 0.00 -1.90
C ALA A 381 20.55 1.11 -2.31
N VAL A 382 20.60 2.18 -1.52
CA VAL A 382 21.47 3.34 -1.73
C VAL A 382 22.92 3.07 -1.33
N SER A 383 23.13 2.34 -0.23
CA SER A 383 24.47 2.05 0.30
C SER A 383 25.20 1.00 -0.55
N ASN A 384 26.49 1.25 -0.82
CA ASN A 384 27.35 0.32 -1.55
C ASN A 384 28.18 -0.61 -0.64
N GLY A 385 28.24 -0.34 0.67
CA GLY A 385 28.95 -1.17 1.66
C GLY A 385 30.46 -0.87 1.78
N ASP A 386 30.98 0.13 1.07
CA ASP A 386 32.40 0.53 1.11
C ASP A 386 32.76 1.27 2.41
N ASN A 387 31.77 1.81 3.13
CA ASN A 387 31.99 2.65 4.33
C ASN A 387 32.90 3.87 4.07
N GLY A 388 32.99 4.29 2.80
CA GLY A 388 33.98 5.23 2.28
C GLY A 388 33.38 6.60 1.96
N THR A 389 34.09 7.40 1.17
CA THR A 389 33.48 8.58 0.55
C THR A 389 32.39 8.15 -0.43
N PRO A 390 31.34 8.96 -0.68
CA PRO A 390 30.22 8.57 -1.52
C PRO A 390 30.67 8.07 -2.90
N LYS A 391 30.17 6.90 -3.29
CA LYS A 391 30.35 6.29 -4.62
C LYS A 391 29.04 5.70 -5.11
N GLY A 392 28.95 5.43 -6.40
CA GLY A 392 27.75 4.83 -6.97
C GLY A 392 26.52 5.69 -6.66
N ARG A 393 25.43 5.05 -6.25
CA ARG A 393 24.14 5.70 -5.93
C ARG A 393 24.23 6.69 -4.78
N GLU A 394 25.17 6.50 -3.85
CA GLU A 394 25.38 7.44 -2.75
C GLU A 394 25.73 8.85 -3.25
N LEU A 395 26.33 8.99 -4.44
CA LEU A 395 26.63 10.29 -5.03
C LEU A 395 25.39 11.15 -5.25
N GLU A 396 24.26 10.55 -5.65
CA GLU A 396 22.99 11.26 -5.83
C GLU A 396 22.44 11.75 -4.49
N PHE A 397 22.53 10.91 -3.45
CA PHE A 397 22.07 11.28 -2.10
C PHE A 397 23.00 12.28 -1.43
N ALA A 398 24.31 12.21 -1.65
CA ALA A 398 25.25 13.21 -1.18
C ALA A 398 24.94 14.60 -1.76
N ASP A 399 24.62 14.68 -3.06
CA ASP A 399 24.16 15.92 -3.72
C ASP A 399 22.81 16.41 -3.19
N LEU A 400 21.86 15.51 -2.95
CA LEU A 400 20.56 15.85 -2.37
C LEU A 400 20.68 16.38 -0.94
N LEU A 401 21.41 15.67 -0.07
CA LEU A 401 21.61 16.04 1.33
C LEU A 401 22.38 17.37 1.48
N ARG A 402 23.40 17.59 0.63
CA ARG A 402 24.08 18.89 0.52
C ARG A 402 23.12 19.99 0.11
N TYR A 403 22.25 19.74 -0.87
CA TYR A 403 21.27 20.72 -1.30
C TYR A 403 20.29 21.07 -0.17
N ILE A 404 19.76 20.07 0.54
CA ILE A 404 18.87 20.27 1.69
C ILE A 404 19.52 21.20 2.72
N LYS A 405 20.78 20.94 3.06
CA LYS A 405 21.58 21.79 3.94
C LYS A 405 21.74 23.22 3.41
N ASN A 406 22.22 23.36 2.17
CA ASN A 406 22.56 24.67 1.59
C ASN A 406 21.33 25.54 1.32
N ALA A 407 20.18 24.94 1.02
CA ALA A 407 18.91 25.63 0.84
C ALA A 407 18.22 25.96 2.18
N GLY A 408 18.80 25.57 3.33
CA GLY A 408 18.22 25.83 4.65
C GLY A 408 16.91 25.06 4.90
N ILE A 409 16.75 23.90 4.24
CA ILE A 409 15.57 23.04 4.43
C ILE A 409 15.77 22.28 5.74
N THR A 410 14.85 22.48 6.69
CA THR A 410 14.86 21.86 8.02
C THR A 410 13.69 20.88 8.19
N ASN A 411 13.74 20.09 9.27
CA ASN A 411 12.67 19.19 9.72
C ASN A 411 12.34 18.08 8.70
N THR A 412 13.38 17.52 8.07
CA THR A 412 13.27 16.35 7.21
C THR A 412 13.37 15.07 8.02
N VAL A 413 12.43 14.15 7.83
CA VAL A 413 12.45 12.80 8.40
C VAL A 413 12.20 11.79 7.29
N TRP A 414 12.97 10.71 7.28
CA TRP A 414 12.86 9.64 6.27
C TRP A 414 12.12 8.44 6.86
N LEU A 415 11.17 7.90 6.10
CA LEU A 415 10.43 6.69 6.47
C LEU A 415 10.62 5.64 5.39
N THR A 416 11.02 4.43 5.78
CA THR A 416 11.40 3.34 4.87
C THR A 416 10.86 1.97 5.31
N ALA A 417 10.89 1.00 4.40
CA ALA A 417 10.53 -0.41 4.63
C ALA A 417 11.61 -1.35 4.03
N ASP A 418 11.25 -2.31 3.16
CA ASP A 418 12.12 -3.24 2.40
C ASP A 418 12.85 -4.32 3.22
N VAL A 419 13.46 -3.97 4.35
CA VAL A 419 14.42 -4.87 5.03
C VAL A 419 13.78 -5.86 6.02
N HIS A 420 12.47 -5.80 6.22
CA HIS A 420 11.67 -6.72 7.03
C HIS A 420 12.10 -6.82 8.52
N TYR A 421 12.41 -5.66 9.09
CA TYR A 421 12.47 -5.44 10.54
C TYR A 421 12.21 -3.96 10.84
N THR A 422 12.13 -3.59 12.13
CA THR A 422 11.98 -2.18 12.51
C THR A 422 13.22 -1.65 13.22
N ALA A 423 13.60 -0.41 12.87
CA ALA A 423 14.80 0.24 13.40
C ALA A 423 14.68 1.77 13.37
N ALA A 424 15.50 2.43 14.19
CA ALA A 424 15.68 3.87 14.19
C ALA A 424 17.16 4.20 13.99
N HIS A 425 17.46 4.99 12.96
CA HIS A 425 18.80 5.46 12.63
C HIS A 425 18.87 6.99 12.71
N TYR A 426 19.89 7.50 13.38
CA TYR A 426 20.20 8.92 13.38
C TYR A 426 21.46 9.16 12.57
N TYR A 427 21.37 9.91 11.47
CA TYR A 427 22.49 10.20 10.59
C TYR A 427 23.24 11.42 11.11
N ASN A 428 24.50 11.22 11.49
CA ASN A 428 25.33 12.24 12.12
C ASN A 428 26.53 12.58 11.24
N PRO A 429 26.63 13.82 10.69
CA PRO A 429 27.75 14.21 9.84
C PRO A 429 29.11 14.11 10.55
N ASP A 430 29.17 14.24 11.88
CA ASP A 430 30.41 14.09 12.65
C ASP A 430 30.92 12.63 12.71
N LYS A 431 30.07 11.66 12.33
CA LYS A 431 30.40 10.23 12.24
C LYS A 431 30.49 9.73 10.79
N ALA A 432 30.17 10.59 9.84
CA ALA A 432 30.11 10.26 8.42
C ALA A 432 31.45 10.47 7.71
N GLN A 433 31.66 9.73 6.63
CA GLN A 433 32.74 10.04 5.67
C GLN A 433 32.40 11.25 4.80
N PHE A 434 31.12 11.41 4.43
CA PHE A 434 30.60 12.60 3.79
C PHE A 434 29.98 13.53 4.82
N GLN A 435 30.58 14.69 5.10
CA GLN A 435 30.13 15.55 6.21
C GLN A 435 29.26 16.75 5.77
N ASP A 436 29.00 16.90 4.48
CA ASP A 436 28.33 18.08 3.94
C ASP A 436 26.80 17.94 3.91
N PHE A 437 26.21 17.66 5.08
CA PHE A 437 24.76 17.57 5.27
C PHE A 437 24.36 17.95 6.71
N ASN A 438 23.08 18.23 6.93
CA ASN A 438 22.53 18.43 8.27
C ASN A 438 22.08 17.09 8.86
N PRO A 439 22.22 16.84 10.17
CA PRO A 439 21.77 15.58 10.76
C PRO A 439 20.26 15.38 10.60
N PHE A 440 19.84 14.13 10.44
CA PHE A 440 18.44 13.76 10.25
C PHE A 440 18.15 12.35 10.79
N TRP A 441 16.85 12.04 10.88
CA TRP A 441 16.37 10.71 11.29
C TRP A 441 15.82 9.92 10.10
N GLU A 442 16.11 8.63 10.11
CA GLU A 442 15.45 7.61 9.29
C GLU A 442 14.81 6.58 10.21
N PHE A 443 13.57 6.21 9.92
CA PHE A 443 12.87 5.15 10.62
C PHE A 443 12.41 4.08 9.65
N VAL A 444 12.78 2.83 9.97
CA VAL A 444 12.44 1.65 9.19
C VAL A 444 11.28 0.93 9.88
N SER A 445 10.24 0.59 9.13
CA SER A 445 9.19 -0.29 9.66
C SER A 445 8.58 -1.20 8.59
N GLY A 446 8.63 -2.49 8.90
CA GLY A 446 8.18 -3.61 8.10
C GLY A 446 8.74 -4.90 8.71
N PRO A 447 8.23 -6.09 8.37
CA PRO A 447 7.11 -6.29 7.48
C PRO A 447 5.77 -6.16 8.22
N ILE A 448 4.72 -5.71 7.53
CA ILE A 448 3.37 -5.66 8.11
C ILE A 448 2.77 -7.06 8.19
N HIS A 449 3.02 -7.91 7.18
CA HIS A 449 2.60 -9.31 7.12
C HIS A 449 3.45 -10.10 6.11
N ALA A 450 4.75 -10.30 6.37
CA ALA A 450 5.65 -11.06 5.50
C ALA A 450 6.76 -11.76 6.31
N GLY A 451 7.68 -12.42 5.61
CA GLY A 451 8.80 -13.12 6.25
C GLY A 451 9.73 -12.12 6.90
N THR A 452 10.36 -12.42 8.03
CA THR A 452 11.24 -11.43 8.70
C THR A 452 12.70 -11.66 8.43
N PHE A 453 13.48 -10.59 8.25
CA PHE A 453 14.91 -10.66 7.95
C PHE A 453 15.75 -9.72 8.81
N GLY A 454 17.06 -9.70 8.55
CA GLY A 454 18.01 -8.79 9.16
C GLY A 454 18.60 -9.30 10.49
N PRO A 455 19.29 -8.42 11.24
CA PRO A 455 19.55 -7.03 10.89
C PRO A 455 20.58 -6.90 9.76
N ASN A 456 20.49 -5.85 8.95
CA ASN A 456 21.48 -5.58 7.89
C ASN A 456 22.67 -4.79 8.44
N ASP A 457 23.80 -4.87 7.73
CA ASP A 457 24.99 -4.07 8.03
C ASP A 457 24.73 -2.58 7.70
N LEU A 458 25.35 -1.68 8.48
CA LEU A 458 25.30 -0.23 8.23
C LEU A 458 26.51 0.21 7.40
N ASP A 459 26.29 1.16 6.48
CA ASP A 459 27.32 1.84 5.73
C ASP A 459 27.65 3.22 6.34
N MET A 460 28.94 3.47 6.60
CA MET A 460 29.41 4.69 7.25
C MET A 460 29.56 5.92 6.34
N THR A 461 29.21 5.86 5.06
CA THR A 461 29.25 7.00 4.12
C THR A 461 28.52 8.21 4.68
N PHE A 462 27.30 8.01 5.20
CA PHE A 462 26.46 9.05 5.81
C PHE A 462 26.39 8.97 7.34
N GLY A 463 27.25 8.16 7.97
CA GLY A 463 27.39 8.08 9.43
C GLY A 463 26.10 7.74 10.19
N PRO A 464 25.35 6.69 9.82
CA PRO A 464 24.18 6.26 10.57
C PRO A 464 24.57 5.75 11.96
N GLU A 465 23.87 6.22 12.98
CA GLU A 465 23.94 5.70 14.34
C GLU A 465 22.70 4.87 14.64
N LEU A 466 22.89 3.59 14.96
CA LEU A 466 21.82 2.73 15.42
C LEU A 466 21.30 3.18 16.78
N LYS A 467 20.02 3.59 16.85
CA LYS A 467 19.36 4.00 18.10
C LYS A 467 18.42 2.93 18.64
N PHE A 468 17.81 2.15 17.75
CA PHE A 468 16.94 1.04 18.11
C PHE A 468 16.85 0.03 16.98
N ILE A 469 16.72 -1.26 17.31
CA ILE A 469 16.39 -2.32 16.35
C ILE A 469 15.59 -3.44 17.02
N LYS A 470 14.61 -3.97 16.28
CA LYS A 470 13.94 -5.23 16.58
C LYS A 470 13.86 -6.06 15.30
N ALA A 471 14.70 -7.08 15.22
CA ALA A 471 14.82 -8.03 14.12
C ALA A 471 14.89 -9.47 14.69
N PRO A 472 14.77 -10.51 13.85
CA PRO A 472 15.05 -11.88 14.25
C PRO A 472 16.45 -12.03 14.88
N SER A 473 16.57 -12.85 15.92
CA SER A 473 17.89 -13.22 16.45
C SER A 473 18.57 -14.26 15.55
N ALA A 474 19.89 -14.39 15.68
CA ALA A 474 20.65 -15.40 14.94
C ALA A 474 20.15 -16.83 15.21
N GLU A 475 19.69 -17.11 16.43
CA GLU A 475 19.12 -18.40 16.84
C GLU A 475 17.74 -18.66 16.25
N GLN A 476 16.93 -17.61 16.06
CA GLN A 476 15.61 -17.75 15.43
C GLN A 476 15.76 -18.00 13.92
N GLY A 477 16.81 -17.46 13.30
CA GLY A 477 17.04 -17.55 11.86
C GLY A 477 16.28 -16.48 11.08
N GLN A 478 16.04 -16.75 9.80
CA GLN A 478 15.49 -15.79 8.84
C GLN A 478 14.20 -16.34 8.22
N ASN A 479 13.42 -15.46 7.59
CA ASN A 479 12.11 -15.77 7.01
C ASN A 479 11.13 -16.38 8.02
N LEU A 480 11.00 -15.76 9.21
CA LEU A 480 10.03 -16.24 10.21
C LEU A 480 8.60 -15.87 9.79
N PRO A 481 7.61 -16.73 10.08
CA PRO A 481 6.21 -16.44 9.78
C PRO A 481 5.67 -15.30 10.65
N PRO A 482 4.54 -14.65 10.25
CA PRO A 482 3.85 -13.66 11.07
C PRO A 482 3.41 -14.16 12.46
N SER A 483 3.30 -15.47 12.66
CA SER A 483 3.04 -16.08 13.99
C SER A 483 4.22 -16.01 14.96
N ALA A 484 5.41 -15.64 14.49
CA ALA A 484 6.58 -15.38 15.33
C ALA A 484 6.50 -14.02 16.08
N GLY A 485 5.50 -13.19 15.76
CA GLY A 485 5.26 -11.91 16.46
C GLY A 485 6.19 -10.76 16.06
N LEU A 486 7.01 -10.95 15.03
CA LEU A 486 7.98 -9.96 14.54
C LEU A 486 7.42 -9.24 13.31
N GLN A 487 6.22 -8.67 13.44
CA GLN A 487 5.59 -7.87 12.39
C GLN A 487 5.40 -6.48 12.94
N PHE A 488 5.71 -5.46 12.15
CA PHE A 488 5.92 -4.11 12.66
C PHE A 488 5.15 -3.08 11.85
N PHE A 489 4.87 -1.95 12.49
CA PHE A 489 4.43 -0.74 11.83
C PHE A 489 4.94 0.45 12.63
N GLY A 490 5.08 1.58 11.95
CA GLY A 490 5.42 2.84 12.58
C GLY A 490 4.18 3.72 12.78
N LEU A 491 4.19 4.53 13.83
CA LEU A 491 3.14 5.49 14.14
C LEU A 491 3.76 6.87 14.38
N VAL A 492 3.27 7.88 13.68
CA VAL A 492 3.75 9.26 13.77
C VAL A 492 2.63 10.14 14.26
N ASP A 493 2.92 10.94 15.28
CA ASP A 493 2.05 11.98 15.82
C ASP A 493 2.73 13.33 15.65
N ILE A 494 1.99 14.34 15.18
CA ILE A 494 2.44 15.73 15.17
C ILE A 494 1.46 16.55 15.98
N SER A 495 1.93 17.18 17.06
CA SER A 495 1.07 18.03 17.88
C SER A 495 0.72 19.32 17.15
N GLY A 496 -0.55 19.69 17.07
CA GLY A 496 -0.97 20.98 16.54
C GLY A 496 -0.55 22.18 17.40
N ALA A 497 -0.33 21.95 18.70
CA ALA A 497 0.00 22.99 19.66
C ALA A 497 1.51 23.27 19.73
N THR A 498 2.33 22.21 19.87
CA THR A 498 3.80 22.35 19.98
C THR A 498 4.51 22.18 18.65
N GLU A 499 3.84 21.57 17.66
CA GLU A 499 4.42 21.15 16.39
C GLU A 499 5.53 20.11 16.53
N GLN A 500 5.67 19.49 17.72
CA GLN A 500 6.57 18.36 17.93
C GLN A 500 6.09 17.15 17.15
N LEU A 501 7.02 16.40 16.59
CA LEU A 501 6.77 15.14 15.90
C LEU A 501 7.28 13.98 16.76
N THR A 502 6.38 13.08 17.15
CA THR A 502 6.72 11.85 17.88
C THR A 502 6.62 10.67 16.93
N VAL A 503 7.71 9.91 16.80
CA VAL A 503 7.73 8.64 16.08
C VAL A 503 7.73 7.50 17.09
N ARG A 504 6.89 6.49 16.84
CA ARG A 504 6.79 5.26 17.62
C ARG A 504 6.95 4.06 16.69
N LEU A 505 7.76 3.09 17.10
CA LEU A 505 7.90 1.81 16.41
C LEU A 505 7.09 0.77 17.19
N MET A 506 6.14 0.16 16.52
CA MET A 506 5.11 -0.69 17.12
C MET A 506 5.24 -2.12 16.59
N ASP A 507 4.83 -3.10 17.38
CA ASP A 507 4.59 -4.47 16.89
C ASP A 507 3.11 -4.76 16.59
N ARG A 508 2.85 -5.88 15.92
CA ARG A 508 1.51 -6.37 15.56
C ARG A 508 0.57 -6.56 16.75
N ASP A 509 1.10 -6.74 17.96
CA ASP A 509 0.31 -6.91 19.18
C ASP A 509 0.06 -5.60 19.92
N ASP A 510 0.36 -4.46 19.28
CA ASP A 510 0.11 -3.10 19.76
C ASP A 510 1.08 -2.65 20.87
N ASN A 511 2.24 -3.30 20.99
CA ASN A 511 3.27 -2.86 21.93
C ASN A 511 4.13 -1.78 21.28
N GLU A 512 4.35 -0.70 22.03
CA GLU A 512 5.36 0.30 21.69
C GLU A 512 6.75 -0.24 22.04
N LEU A 513 7.59 -0.39 21.03
CA LEU A 513 8.94 -0.93 21.17
C LEU A 513 9.99 0.17 21.36
N TYR A 514 9.75 1.32 20.74
CA TYR A 514 10.62 2.49 20.78
C TYR A 514 9.81 3.75 20.48
N ASN A 515 10.21 4.88 21.07
CA ASN A 515 9.69 6.18 20.70
C ASN A 515 10.78 7.26 20.76
N VAL A 516 10.60 8.30 19.96
CA VAL A 516 11.38 9.53 20.03
C VAL A 516 10.51 10.73 19.65
N THR A 517 10.66 11.83 20.38
CA THR A 517 10.00 13.11 20.06
C THR A 517 11.03 14.11 19.56
N LEU A 518 10.72 14.73 18.43
CA LEU A 518 11.57 15.67 17.72
C LEU A 518 10.97 17.07 17.86
N ASP A 519 11.79 18.01 18.32
CA ASP A 519 11.44 19.43 18.34
C ASP A 519 11.61 20.04 16.94
N PRO A 520 10.64 20.85 16.46
CA PRO A 520 10.76 21.49 15.17
C PRO A 520 11.86 22.56 15.21
N VAL A 521 12.79 22.49 14.27
CA VAL A 521 13.77 23.55 14.05
C VAL A 521 13.08 24.72 13.38
N ARG A 522 13.17 25.90 14.02
CA ARG A 522 12.62 27.16 13.51
C ARG A 522 13.75 27.95 12.87
N SER A 523 13.64 28.19 11.57
CA SER A 523 14.48 29.18 10.88
C SER A 523 14.18 30.56 11.46
N ALA A 524 15.21 31.28 11.87
CA ALA A 524 15.09 32.64 12.43
C ALA A 524 14.65 33.67 11.38
#